data_AF-F9W4U3-F1
#
_entry.id   AF-F9W4U3-F1
#
_cell.length_a   1.000
_cell.length_b   1.000
_cell.length_c   1.000
_cell.angle_alpha   90.00
_cell.angle_beta   90.00
_cell.angle_gamma   90.00
#
_symmetry.space_group_name_H-M   'P 1'
#
loop_
_entity.id
_entity.type
_entity.pdbx_description
1 polymer ?
#
loop_
_entity_poly.entity_id
_entity_poly.type
_entity_poly.pdbx_seq_one_letter_code
_entity_poly.pdbx_strand_id
1 'polypeptide(L)'
;MNKQSLYEGFKKAYNSVVGVKTTKNFHETGTLTPSEFVEAGDELLHKMPVWSWAEGPEEIQPFLPPNKKYLIYRGAPCYERAAGGPGGESKESEDEDGWVTTHVNHVRKSLTEVVTEKTIDWDNSDDDSSDVDLDRAKPNEAEQRRCRLYDVYMTYDQYYQTPRIFLIGYAEDHVTPLTTSEMMEDVYPVNRERTVSIDPHPFLQAACISIHPCRHAETMRRMIQHMKRRVEEESKGADFVFPTHMALFLFLKFISSAVPSIEYDLSTGN
;
A
#
# COMPACT_ATOMS: atom_id res chain seq x y z
N MET A 1 20.18 12.14 -21.01
CA MET A 1 18.71 12.26 -20.88
C MET A 1 18.20 11.06 -20.10
N ASN A 2 17.59 11.29 -18.94
CA ASN A 2 17.12 10.21 -18.08
C ASN A 2 15.81 9.64 -18.64
N LYS A 3 15.66 8.31 -18.74
CA LYS A 3 14.47 7.66 -19.36
C LYS A 3 13.15 8.12 -18.70
N GLN A 4 13.20 8.35 -17.39
CA GLN A 4 12.08 8.83 -16.58
C GLN A 4 11.63 10.25 -16.97
N SER A 5 12.57 11.17 -17.23
CA SER A 5 12.24 12.54 -17.67
C SER A 5 11.59 12.58 -19.05
N LEU A 6 11.99 11.67 -19.95
CA LEU A 6 11.38 11.54 -21.27
C LEU A 6 9.96 10.97 -21.18
N TYR A 7 9.78 9.98 -20.31
CA TYR A 7 8.48 9.37 -20.05
C TYR A 7 7.49 10.38 -19.45
N GLU A 8 7.89 11.15 -18.44
CA GLU A 8 7.04 12.20 -17.86
C GLU A 8 6.74 13.33 -18.86
N GLY A 9 7.72 13.69 -19.70
CA GLY A 9 7.51 14.64 -20.80
C GLY A 9 6.48 14.13 -21.82
N PHE A 10 6.59 12.88 -22.24
CA PHE A 10 5.64 12.24 -23.14
C PHE A 10 4.24 12.17 -22.52
N LYS A 11 4.16 11.75 -21.26
CA LYS A 11 2.92 11.65 -20.49
C LYS A 11 2.20 12.99 -20.40
N LYS A 12 2.92 14.07 -20.10
CA LYS A 12 2.37 15.43 -20.06
C LYS A 12 1.84 15.87 -21.43
N ALA A 13 2.58 15.60 -22.50
CA ALA A 13 2.14 15.90 -23.86
C ALA A 13 0.89 15.09 -24.26
N TYR A 14 0.87 13.79 -23.97
CA TYR A 14 -0.28 12.91 -24.22
C TYR A 14 -1.53 13.39 -23.47
N ASN A 15 -1.40 13.70 -22.18
CA ASN A 15 -2.50 14.20 -21.36
C ASN A 15 -3.07 15.52 -21.87
N SER A 16 -2.20 16.39 -22.43
CA SER A 16 -2.64 17.64 -23.05
C SER A 16 -3.43 17.43 -24.34
N VAL A 17 -3.24 16.32 -25.05
CA VAL A 17 -3.88 16.03 -26.35
C VAL A 17 -5.14 15.19 -26.17
N VAL A 18 -5.08 14.13 -25.36
CA VAL A 18 -6.18 13.18 -25.15
C VAL A 18 -7.23 13.72 -24.18
N GLY A 19 -6.84 14.67 -23.33
CA GLY A 19 -7.75 15.30 -22.38
C GLY A 19 -8.15 14.36 -21.25
N VAL A 20 -9.28 14.66 -20.61
CA VAL A 20 -9.76 14.00 -19.40
C VAL A 20 -10.83 12.98 -19.75
N LYS A 21 -10.78 11.81 -19.11
CA LYS A 21 -11.80 10.79 -19.26
C LYS A 21 -13.15 11.25 -18.70
N THR A 22 -14.18 11.22 -19.53
CA THR A 22 -15.57 11.57 -19.14
C THR A 22 -16.49 10.36 -19.13
N THR A 23 -16.17 9.29 -19.85
CA THR A 23 -17.00 8.09 -19.96
C THR A 23 -16.84 7.19 -18.74
N LYS A 24 -17.97 6.88 -18.06
CA LYS A 24 -18.03 5.96 -16.92
C LYS A 24 -18.03 4.50 -17.42
N ASN A 25 -16.89 3.82 -17.37
CA ASN A 25 -16.76 2.41 -17.76
C ASN A 25 -15.82 1.62 -16.84
N PHE A 26 -15.91 1.89 -15.54
CA PHE A 26 -15.05 1.29 -14.51
C PHE A 26 -15.12 -0.25 -14.51
N HIS A 27 -16.30 -0.86 -14.68
CA HIS A 27 -16.45 -2.32 -14.64
C HIS A 27 -15.71 -3.05 -15.77
N GLU A 28 -15.61 -2.43 -16.94
CA GLU A 28 -14.99 -3.05 -18.13
C GLU A 28 -13.49 -2.78 -18.22
N THR A 29 -13.05 -1.62 -17.74
CA THR A 29 -11.68 -1.14 -17.94
C THR A 29 -10.85 -1.11 -16.66
N GLY A 30 -11.49 -1.07 -15.49
CA GLY A 30 -10.84 -0.80 -14.20
C GLY A 30 -10.28 0.61 -14.08
N THR A 31 -10.67 1.54 -14.95
CA THR A 31 -10.22 2.94 -14.92
C THR A 31 -11.31 3.87 -14.40
N LEU A 32 -10.92 4.91 -13.67
CA LEU A 32 -11.82 5.87 -13.04
C LEU A 32 -11.80 7.20 -13.79
N THR A 33 -12.96 7.84 -13.90
CA THR A 33 -13.07 9.26 -14.24
C THR A 33 -12.71 10.12 -13.02
N PRO A 34 -12.31 11.40 -13.20
CA PRO A 34 -12.04 12.27 -12.06
C PRO A 34 -13.26 12.49 -11.16
N SER A 35 -14.47 12.54 -11.72
CA SER A 35 -15.70 12.61 -10.92
C SER A 35 -15.89 11.37 -10.05
N GLU A 36 -15.65 10.17 -10.61
CA GLU A 36 -15.74 8.92 -9.84
C GLU A 36 -14.64 8.83 -8.78
N PHE A 37 -13.43 9.36 -9.06
CA PHE A 37 -12.36 9.45 -8.07
C PHE A 37 -12.75 10.35 -6.89
N VAL A 38 -13.39 11.49 -7.15
CA VAL A 38 -13.89 12.39 -6.10
C VAL A 38 -15.02 11.73 -5.31
N GLU A 39 -16.01 11.15 -5.99
CA GLU A 39 -17.12 10.43 -5.34
C GLU A 39 -16.61 9.30 -4.45
N ALA A 40 -15.65 8.50 -4.94
CA ALA A 40 -15.07 7.41 -4.17
C ALA A 40 -14.15 7.89 -3.03
N GLY A 41 -13.50 9.05 -3.17
CA GLY A 41 -12.73 9.68 -2.10
C GLY A 41 -13.62 10.23 -1.00
N ASP A 42 -14.77 10.81 -1.34
CA ASP A 42 -15.75 11.26 -0.34
C ASP A 42 -16.30 10.08 0.47
N GLU A 43 -16.61 8.95 -0.19
CA GLU A 43 -17.01 7.73 0.50
C GLU A 43 -15.87 7.16 1.37
N LEU A 44 -14.62 7.24 0.89
CA LEU A 44 -13.44 6.82 1.64
C LEU A 44 -13.36 7.52 2.99
N LEU A 45 -13.47 8.85 2.99
CA LEU A 45 -13.49 9.68 4.19
C LEU A 45 -14.66 9.34 5.11
N HIS A 46 -15.83 9.06 4.53
CA HIS A 46 -17.02 8.73 5.30
C HIS A 46 -16.86 7.43 6.10
N LYS A 47 -16.28 6.38 5.51
CA LYS A 47 -16.07 5.10 6.22
C LYS A 47 -14.78 5.06 7.03
N MET A 48 -13.74 5.77 6.60
CA MET A 48 -12.39 5.70 7.17
C MET A 48 -11.88 7.12 7.45
N PRO A 49 -12.25 7.70 8.61
CA PRO A 49 -11.95 9.08 8.96
C PRO A 49 -10.46 9.34 9.26
N VAL A 50 -9.58 8.37 9.00
CA VAL A 50 -8.12 8.55 8.99
C VAL A 50 -7.62 9.21 7.70
N TRP A 51 -8.40 9.12 6.62
CA TRP A 51 -8.13 9.78 5.36
C TRP A 51 -8.70 11.20 5.36
N SER A 52 -8.05 12.11 4.65
CA SER A 52 -8.50 13.49 4.47
C SER A 52 -8.19 14.00 3.06
N TRP A 53 -9.01 14.91 2.54
CA TRP A 53 -8.70 15.64 1.32
C TRP A 53 -7.71 16.75 1.59
N ALA A 54 -6.82 16.98 0.64
CA ALA A 54 -5.85 18.07 0.69
C ALA A 54 -5.96 18.99 -0.53
N GLU A 55 -5.65 20.25 -0.26
CA GLU A 55 -5.52 21.32 -1.24
C GLU A 55 -4.18 21.23 -1.98
N GLY A 56 -4.14 21.73 -3.21
CA GLY A 56 -2.92 21.81 -4.00
C GLY A 56 -3.04 22.80 -5.17
N PRO A 57 -1.93 23.18 -5.81
CA PRO A 57 -1.92 24.09 -6.94
C PRO A 57 -2.88 23.65 -8.06
N GLU A 58 -3.65 24.59 -8.59
CA GLU A 58 -4.64 24.31 -9.64
C GLU A 58 -4.00 23.85 -10.95
N GLU A 59 -2.75 24.24 -11.20
CA GLU A 59 -2.00 23.96 -12.43
C GLU A 59 -1.73 22.46 -12.67
N ILE A 60 -1.61 21.67 -11.60
CA ILE A 60 -1.17 20.27 -11.71
C ILE A 60 -2.34 19.37 -12.13
N GLN A 61 -3.55 19.67 -11.64
CA GLN A 61 -4.77 18.89 -11.91
C GLN A 61 -5.97 19.84 -12.03
N PRO A 62 -6.10 20.59 -13.14
CA PRO A 62 -7.18 21.57 -13.31
C PRO A 62 -8.57 20.93 -13.40
N PHE A 63 -8.63 19.62 -13.66
CA PHE A 63 -9.86 18.84 -13.79
C PHE A 63 -10.43 18.34 -12.45
N LEU A 64 -9.73 18.56 -11.34
CA LEU A 64 -10.21 18.25 -9.99
C LEU A 64 -10.52 19.53 -9.20
N PRO A 65 -11.48 19.52 -8.27
CA PRO A 65 -11.75 20.65 -7.38
C PRO A 65 -10.50 21.11 -6.62
N PRO A 66 -10.36 22.42 -6.32
CA PRO A 66 -9.18 22.97 -5.65
C PRO A 66 -8.95 22.37 -4.25
N ASN A 67 -10.02 22.02 -3.55
CA ASN A 67 -10.01 21.41 -2.22
C ASN A 67 -9.98 19.87 -2.21
N LYS A 68 -9.93 19.23 -3.39
CA LYS A 68 -9.95 17.76 -3.54
C LYS A 68 -8.94 17.30 -4.59
N LYS A 69 -7.67 17.68 -4.39
CA LYS A 69 -6.60 17.33 -5.33
C LYS A 69 -6.04 15.93 -5.07
N TYR A 70 -5.80 15.62 -3.80
CA TYR A 70 -5.27 14.33 -3.39
C TYR A 70 -5.77 13.98 -1.99
N LEU A 71 -5.77 12.69 -1.69
CA LEU A 71 -6.11 12.17 -0.37
C LEU A 71 -4.82 11.93 0.41
N ILE A 72 -4.86 12.17 1.72
CA ILE A 72 -3.74 11.95 2.62
C ILE A 72 -4.21 11.19 3.86
N TYR A 73 -3.43 10.18 4.23
CA TYR A 73 -3.48 9.52 5.53
C TYR A 73 -2.13 9.72 6.21
N ARG A 74 -2.13 10.39 7.36
CA ARG A 74 -0.91 10.69 8.12
C ARG A 74 -0.71 9.69 9.25
N GLY A 75 0.53 9.20 9.38
CA GLY A 75 0.92 8.34 10.49
C GLY A 75 0.45 6.88 10.37
N ALA A 76 0.36 6.35 9.15
CA ALA A 76 0.11 4.93 8.90
C ALA A 76 1.23 4.07 9.55
N PRO A 77 0.92 3.19 10.51
CA PRO A 77 1.95 2.44 11.21
C PRO A 77 2.53 1.30 10.36
N CYS A 78 3.82 1.07 10.54
CA CYS A 78 4.57 -0.05 9.97
C CYS A 78 5.34 -0.74 11.12
N TYR A 79 4.77 -1.86 11.59
CA TYR A 79 5.31 -2.62 12.72
C TYR A 79 6.36 -3.64 12.32
N GLU A 80 6.29 -4.14 11.09
CA GLU A 80 7.12 -5.25 10.61
C GLU A 80 7.89 -4.86 9.35
N ARG A 81 9.19 -5.19 9.34
CA ARG A 81 10.01 -5.09 8.12
C ARG A 81 9.72 -6.26 7.21
N ALA A 82 9.67 -6.00 5.91
CA ALA A 82 9.47 -7.03 4.91
C ALA A 82 10.60 -8.08 4.86
N ALA A 83 11.78 -7.77 5.42
CA ALA A 83 12.93 -8.66 5.49
C ALA A 83 13.10 -9.40 6.84
N GLY A 84 12.28 -9.12 7.86
CA GLY A 84 12.57 -9.50 9.26
C GLY A 84 11.46 -10.21 10.03
N GLY A 85 10.42 -10.70 9.38
CA GLY A 85 9.34 -11.45 10.05
C GLY A 85 9.86 -12.75 10.70
N PRO A 86 9.53 -13.07 11.96
CA PRO A 86 9.97 -14.30 12.61
C PRO A 86 9.22 -15.50 12.00
N GLY A 87 9.89 -16.29 11.16
CA GLY A 87 9.46 -17.66 10.84
C GLY A 87 8.12 -17.82 10.12
N GLY A 88 7.59 -16.79 9.46
CA GLY A 88 6.44 -16.93 8.58
C GLY A 88 6.92 -17.26 7.17
N GLU A 89 6.66 -18.46 6.68
CA GLU A 89 6.73 -18.74 5.24
C GLU A 89 5.84 -17.70 4.53
N SER A 90 6.44 -16.69 3.89
CA SER A 90 5.72 -15.85 2.94
C SER A 90 5.36 -16.75 1.77
N LYS A 91 4.12 -17.24 1.75
CA LYS A 91 3.60 -17.94 0.58
C LYS A 91 3.43 -16.91 -0.52
N GLU A 92 4.45 -16.84 -1.36
CA GLU A 92 4.39 -16.19 -2.65
C GLU A 92 3.47 -17.04 -3.53
N SER A 93 2.23 -16.60 -3.71
CA SER A 93 1.44 -17.04 -4.85
C SER A 93 1.69 -16.03 -5.96
N GLU A 94 2.40 -16.45 -6.99
CA GLU A 94 2.16 -15.85 -8.29
C GLU A 94 0.76 -16.33 -8.69
N ASP A 95 -0.19 -15.40 -8.77
CA ASP A 95 -1.43 -15.70 -9.48
C ASP A 95 -1.07 -16.13 -10.90
N GLU A 96 -1.92 -16.95 -11.54
CA GLU A 96 -1.75 -17.49 -12.90
C GLU A 96 -1.39 -16.42 -13.96
N ASP A 97 -1.57 -15.14 -13.62
CA ASP A 97 -1.37 -13.98 -14.47
C ASP A 97 -0.22 -13.03 -14.03
N GLY A 98 0.75 -13.48 -13.22
CA GLY A 98 2.02 -12.78 -12.96
C GLY A 98 1.94 -11.54 -12.07
N TRP A 99 0.90 -11.45 -11.23
CA TRP A 99 0.84 -10.53 -10.08
C TRP A 99 1.22 -11.31 -8.82
N VAL A 100 2.01 -10.69 -7.95
CA VAL A 100 2.47 -11.31 -6.70
C VAL A 100 1.65 -10.76 -5.55
N THR A 101 0.80 -11.61 -4.99
CA THR A 101 0.15 -11.34 -3.70
C THR A 101 1.03 -11.89 -2.59
N THR A 102 1.55 -11.00 -1.74
CA THR A 102 2.19 -11.44 -0.49
C THR A 102 1.11 -11.63 0.57
N HIS A 103 0.73 -12.88 0.81
CA HIS A 103 -0.15 -13.22 1.92
C HIS A 103 0.67 -13.33 3.21
N VAL A 104 0.48 -12.36 4.12
CA VAL A 104 1.05 -12.40 5.47
C VAL A 104 -0.07 -12.78 6.44
N ASN A 105 0.08 -13.92 7.14
CA ASN A 105 -0.83 -14.26 8.24
C ASN A 105 -0.50 -13.34 9.43
N HIS A 106 -1.25 -12.26 9.60
CA HIS A 106 -1.14 -11.42 10.80
C HIS A 106 -1.68 -12.19 12.02
N VAL A 107 -0.82 -12.92 12.72
CA VAL A 107 -1.10 -13.38 14.07
C VAL A 107 -0.85 -12.20 15.00
N ARG A 108 -1.92 -11.43 15.31
CA ARG A 108 -1.87 -10.40 16.37
C ARG A 108 -1.57 -11.08 17.70
N LYS A 109 -0.36 -10.89 18.24
CA LYS A 109 -0.11 -11.15 19.66
C LYS A 109 -0.57 -9.91 20.43
N SER A 110 -1.70 -10.02 21.14
CA SER A 110 -2.22 -8.92 21.94
C SER A 110 -1.17 -8.52 22.97
N LEU A 111 -0.76 -7.25 22.96
CA LEU A 111 0.09 -6.67 23.98
C LEU A 111 -0.81 -6.25 25.15
N THR A 112 -1.00 -7.14 26.13
CA THR A 112 -1.52 -6.77 27.44
C THR A 112 -0.69 -7.45 28.51
N GLU A 113 -0.32 -6.64 29.50
CA GLU A 113 0.59 -6.83 30.64
C GLU A 113 0.55 -8.22 31.32
N VAL A 114 1.69 -8.65 31.89
CA VAL A 114 1.95 -8.57 33.34
C VAL A 114 3.33 -9.18 33.61
N VAL A 115 4.15 -8.43 34.34
CA VAL A 115 5.33 -8.93 35.04
C VAL A 115 4.86 -9.97 36.06
N THR A 116 5.12 -11.26 35.80
CA THR A 116 5.20 -12.27 36.87
C THR A 116 6.57 -12.91 36.84
N GLU A 117 7.42 -12.35 37.70
CA GLU A 117 8.17 -13.06 38.73
C GLU A 117 8.74 -14.46 38.41
N LYS A 118 10.07 -14.55 38.56
CA LYS A 118 10.91 -15.74 38.68
C LYS A 118 10.18 -16.96 39.28
N THR A 119 10.23 -18.07 38.54
CA THR A 119 10.59 -19.37 39.10
C THR A 119 11.60 -20.04 38.19
N ILE A 120 12.84 -20.07 38.68
CA ILE A 120 13.93 -20.90 38.16
C ILE A 120 13.57 -22.33 38.60
N ASP A 121 13.31 -23.22 37.64
CA ASP A 121 13.21 -24.65 37.92
C ASP A 121 14.57 -25.28 37.57
N TRP A 122 15.18 -25.89 38.58
CA TRP A 122 16.57 -26.34 38.60
C TRP A 122 16.56 -27.85 38.80
N ASP A 123 16.17 -28.62 37.78
CA ASP A 123 16.43 -30.06 37.73
C ASP A 123 16.19 -30.65 36.32
N ASN A 124 17.23 -30.67 35.47
CA ASN A 124 17.57 -31.89 34.74
C ASN A 124 18.99 -31.79 34.21
N SER A 125 19.85 -32.64 34.76
CA SER A 125 21.27 -32.79 34.46
C SER A 125 21.52 -33.62 33.19
N ASP A 126 22.60 -33.26 32.52
CA ASP A 126 23.47 -34.07 31.64
C ASP A 126 22.99 -34.42 30.22
N ASP A 127 23.49 -33.67 29.22
CA ASP A 127 24.23 -34.29 28.11
C ASP A 127 25.25 -33.31 27.49
N ASP A 128 26.43 -33.85 27.22
CA ASP A 128 27.69 -33.25 26.81
C ASP A 128 27.71 -32.94 25.31
N SER A 129 28.18 -31.75 24.88
CA SER A 129 29.07 -31.59 23.72
C SER A 129 29.35 -30.13 23.34
N SER A 130 30.63 -29.76 23.55
CA SER A 130 31.50 -28.85 22.79
C SER A 130 31.10 -27.39 22.50
N ASP A 131 31.92 -26.52 23.08
CA ASP A 131 32.12 -25.11 22.74
C ASP A 131 32.29 -24.88 21.22
N VAL A 132 31.35 -24.09 20.67
CA VAL A 132 31.62 -23.22 19.54
C VAL A 132 31.11 -21.82 19.87
N ASP A 133 32.03 -20.98 20.33
CA ASP A 133 31.88 -19.53 20.38
C ASP A 133 31.52 -19.01 18.98
N LEU A 134 30.24 -18.77 18.75
CA LEU A 134 29.77 -17.83 17.74
C LEU A 134 29.03 -16.73 18.48
N ASP A 135 29.81 -15.77 18.95
CA ASP A 135 29.42 -14.46 19.46
C ASP A 135 28.78 -13.62 18.33
N ARG A 136 27.73 -14.16 17.71
CA ARG A 136 26.85 -13.42 16.82
C ARG A 136 25.85 -12.73 17.72
N ALA A 137 26.22 -11.54 18.17
CA ALA A 137 25.30 -10.58 18.76
C ALA A 137 23.97 -10.65 18.01
N LYS A 138 22.95 -11.24 18.64
CA LYS A 138 21.58 -11.12 18.15
C LYS A 138 21.32 -9.61 18.15
N PRO A 139 20.99 -8.98 17.00
CA PRO A 139 20.58 -7.59 17.02
C PRO A 139 19.47 -7.48 18.05
N ASN A 140 19.58 -6.48 18.92
CA ASN A 140 18.65 -6.25 20.01
C ASN A 140 17.22 -6.34 19.43
N GLU A 141 16.38 -7.27 19.89
CA GLU A 141 15.01 -7.38 19.34
C GLU A 141 14.22 -6.06 19.49
N ALA A 142 14.66 -5.20 20.41
CA ALA A 142 14.17 -3.84 20.60
C ALA A 142 14.56 -2.86 19.47
N GLU A 143 15.70 -3.05 18.80
CA GLU A 143 16.15 -2.20 17.69
C GLU A 143 15.45 -2.53 16.37
N GLN A 144 15.00 -3.78 16.19
CA GLN A 144 14.27 -4.22 14.99
C GLN A 144 12.75 -3.94 15.05
N ARG A 145 12.19 -3.67 16.24
CA ARG A 145 10.76 -3.38 16.44
C ARG A 145 10.42 -1.89 16.52
N ARG A 146 11.27 -1.01 15.96
CA ARG A 146 10.93 0.42 15.92
C ARG A 146 9.80 0.63 14.91
N CYS A 147 8.62 0.98 15.40
CA CYS A 147 7.49 1.35 14.55
C CYS A 147 7.92 2.52 13.65
N ARG A 148 7.70 2.37 12.34
CA ARG A 148 7.84 3.47 11.38
C ARG A 148 6.46 4.01 11.07
N LEU A 149 6.38 5.31 10.81
CA LEU A 149 5.14 5.98 10.48
C LEU A 149 5.20 6.45 9.04
N TYR A 150 4.15 6.22 8.28
CA TYR A 150 4.08 6.58 6.88
C TYR A 150 2.98 7.61 6.64
N ASP A 151 3.31 8.67 5.93
CA ASP A 151 2.31 9.51 5.29
C ASP A 151 2.02 8.92 3.90
N VAL A 152 0.78 8.50 3.72
CA VAL A 152 0.27 7.90 2.49
C VAL A 152 -0.49 8.97 1.71
N TYR A 153 -0.03 9.24 0.50
CA TYR A 153 -0.65 10.17 -0.43
C TYR A 153 -1.26 9.39 -1.58
N MET A 154 -2.49 9.72 -1.94
CA MET A 154 -3.20 9.13 -3.08
C MET A 154 -3.61 10.23 -4.05
N THR A 155 -3.08 10.17 -5.26
CA THR A 155 -3.37 11.14 -6.33
C THR A 155 -4.04 10.44 -7.51
N TYR A 156 -4.73 11.21 -8.34
CA TYR A 156 -5.27 10.71 -9.60
C TYR A 156 -4.25 10.85 -10.75
N ASP A 157 -3.91 9.73 -11.39
CA ASP A 157 -3.07 9.72 -12.57
C ASP A 157 -3.93 9.84 -13.84
N GLN A 158 -3.83 10.98 -14.54
CA GLN A 158 -4.63 11.23 -15.74
C GLN A 158 -4.26 10.29 -16.91
N TYR A 159 -3.00 9.87 -17.02
CA TYR A 159 -2.53 9.07 -18.15
C TYR A 159 -3.05 7.64 -18.05
N TYR A 160 -2.96 7.05 -16.85
CA TYR A 160 -3.47 5.71 -16.60
C TYR A 160 -4.96 5.69 -16.21
N GLN A 161 -5.52 6.85 -15.86
CA GLN A 161 -6.90 7.00 -15.40
C GLN A 161 -7.16 6.17 -14.13
N THR A 162 -6.16 6.11 -13.25
CA THR A 162 -6.17 5.30 -12.02
C THR A 162 -5.59 6.08 -10.84
N PRO A 163 -5.96 5.72 -9.61
CA PRO A 163 -5.29 6.27 -8.43
C PRO A 163 -3.85 5.76 -8.34
N ARG A 164 -2.96 6.60 -7.79
CA ARG A 164 -1.54 6.34 -7.60
C ARG A 164 -1.15 6.67 -6.15
N ILE A 165 -0.37 5.79 -5.54
CA ILE A 165 0.09 5.93 -4.16
C ILE A 165 1.53 6.44 -4.11
N PHE A 166 1.78 7.33 -3.16
CA PHE A 166 3.09 7.80 -2.75
C PHE A 166 3.22 7.67 -1.23
N LEU A 167 4.38 7.23 -0.78
CA LEU A 167 4.69 6.92 0.61
C LEU A 167 5.89 7.74 1.05
N ILE A 168 5.72 8.48 2.14
CA ILE A 168 6.79 9.19 2.83
C ILE A 168 6.91 8.59 4.22
N GLY A 169 8.03 7.94 4.49
CA GLY A 169 8.31 7.31 5.77
C GLY A 169 8.96 8.28 6.75
N TYR A 170 8.60 8.11 8.02
CA TYR A 170 9.13 8.82 9.18
C TYR A 170 9.55 7.79 10.24
N ALA A 171 10.48 8.20 11.10
CA ALA A 171 10.76 7.47 12.31
C ALA A 171 9.56 7.49 13.28
N GLU A 172 9.72 6.84 14.43
CA GLU A 172 8.71 6.71 15.48
C GLU A 172 8.16 8.05 16.00
N ASP A 173 8.91 9.14 15.80
CA ASP A 173 8.55 10.49 16.20
C ASP A 173 7.62 11.21 15.21
N HIS A 174 7.35 10.66 14.03
CA HIS A 174 6.62 11.30 12.91
C HIS A 174 7.22 12.65 12.47
N VAL A 175 8.49 12.90 12.78
CA VAL A 175 9.18 14.17 12.46
C VAL A 175 10.42 13.91 11.65
N THR A 176 11.18 12.87 11.98
CA THR A 176 12.43 12.55 11.29
C THR A 176 12.12 11.76 10.02
N PRO A 177 12.37 12.32 8.81
CA PRO A 177 12.09 11.61 7.57
C PRO A 177 13.07 10.46 7.36
N LEU A 178 12.57 9.33 6.86
CA LEU A 178 13.38 8.18 6.51
C LEU A 178 14.08 8.39 5.17
N THR A 179 15.23 7.75 5.02
CA THR A 179 15.92 7.66 3.74
C THR A 179 15.20 6.69 2.80
N THR A 180 15.44 6.85 1.49
CA THR A 180 14.87 5.93 0.50
C THR A 180 15.31 4.48 0.72
N SER A 181 16.54 4.26 1.20
CA SER A 181 17.03 2.92 1.50
C SER A 181 16.25 2.29 2.65
N GLU A 182 15.99 3.05 3.72
CA GLU A 182 15.22 2.56 4.87
C GLU A 182 13.78 2.25 4.47
N MET A 183 13.13 3.14 3.71
CA MET A 183 11.75 2.89 3.26
C MET A 183 11.65 1.64 2.36
N MET A 184 12.69 1.33 1.58
CA MET A 184 12.72 0.11 0.77
C MET A 184 12.77 -1.16 1.62
N GLU A 185 13.30 -1.11 2.85
CA GLU A 185 13.31 -2.26 3.77
C GLU A 185 11.89 -2.71 4.17
N ASP A 186 10.94 -1.78 4.14
CA ASP A 186 9.53 -2.04 4.43
C ASP A 186 8.79 -2.65 3.23
N VAL A 187 9.33 -2.59 2.02
CA VAL A 187 8.73 -3.22 0.82
C VAL A 187 9.29 -4.63 0.63
N TYR A 188 8.46 -5.60 0.26
CA TYR A 188 8.93 -6.97 -0.03
C TYR A 188 9.81 -7.01 -1.29
N PRO A 189 10.93 -7.76 -1.31
CA PRO A 189 11.86 -7.79 -2.44
C PRO A 189 11.18 -8.06 -3.79
N VAL A 190 10.23 -8.99 -3.84
CA VAL A 190 9.47 -9.33 -5.06
C VAL A 190 8.68 -8.14 -5.62
N ASN A 191 8.20 -7.25 -4.73
CA ASN A 191 7.44 -6.06 -5.09
C ASN A 191 8.36 -4.85 -5.35
N ARG A 192 9.56 -4.80 -4.76
CA ARG A 192 10.56 -3.74 -5.02
C ARG A 192 10.93 -3.66 -6.50
N GLU A 193 11.12 -4.80 -7.14
CA GLU A 193 11.59 -4.83 -8.53
C GLU A 193 10.46 -4.62 -9.56
N ARG A 194 9.21 -4.97 -9.19
CA ARG A 194 8.09 -5.00 -10.14
C ARG A 194 7.17 -3.79 -10.04
N THR A 195 6.91 -3.27 -8.85
CA THR A 195 5.79 -2.33 -8.62
C THR A 195 6.19 -1.02 -7.97
N VAL A 196 7.38 -0.93 -7.38
CA VAL A 196 7.81 0.24 -6.61
C VAL A 196 8.91 1.01 -7.32
N SER A 197 8.75 2.33 -7.39
CA SER A 197 9.71 3.27 -7.98
C SER A 197 9.97 4.46 -7.06
N ILE A 198 11.10 5.13 -7.26
CA ILE A 198 11.43 6.38 -6.55
C ILE A 198 11.02 7.52 -7.47
N ASP A 199 9.88 8.13 -7.17
CA ASP A 199 9.32 9.23 -7.95
C ASP A 199 9.07 10.44 -7.04
N PRO A 200 9.29 11.67 -7.52
CA PRO A 200 8.93 12.85 -6.76
C PRO A 200 7.41 12.96 -6.65
N HIS A 201 6.91 13.35 -5.47
CA HIS A 201 5.49 13.60 -5.29
C HIS A 201 5.04 14.77 -6.18
N PRO A 202 3.93 14.67 -6.94
CA PRO A 202 3.50 15.70 -7.89
C PRO A 202 3.32 17.09 -7.25
N PHE A 203 2.85 17.14 -6.01
CA PHE A 203 2.55 18.37 -5.30
C PHE A 203 3.66 18.83 -4.35
N LEU A 204 4.41 17.89 -3.77
CA LEU A 204 5.38 18.19 -2.71
C LEU A 204 6.81 18.27 -3.23
N GLN A 205 7.07 17.70 -4.42
CA GLN A 205 8.41 17.58 -5.01
C GLN A 205 9.45 16.89 -4.10
N ALA A 206 8.99 16.23 -3.04
CA ALA A 206 9.81 15.42 -2.15
C ALA A 206 10.07 14.05 -2.80
N ALA A 207 11.26 13.49 -2.56
CA ALA A 207 11.56 12.11 -2.92
C ALA A 207 10.71 11.17 -2.06
N CYS A 208 9.86 10.39 -2.70
CA CYS A 208 8.98 9.44 -2.03
C CYS A 208 8.99 8.10 -2.77
N ILE A 209 8.58 7.06 -2.07
CA ILE A 209 8.33 5.77 -2.69
C ILE A 209 6.97 5.84 -3.40
N SER A 210 6.92 5.52 -4.69
CA SER A 210 5.67 5.46 -5.45
C SER A 210 5.39 4.03 -5.92
N ILE A 211 4.11 3.65 -5.89
CA ILE A 211 3.64 2.41 -6.50
C ILE A 211 3.18 2.72 -7.93
N HIS A 212 3.83 2.10 -8.91
CA HIS A 212 3.69 2.46 -10.32
C HIS A 212 2.32 2.03 -10.90
N PRO A 213 1.56 2.95 -11.53
CA PRO A 213 0.15 2.72 -11.88
C PRO A 213 -0.13 1.84 -13.11
N CYS A 214 0.90 1.40 -13.84
CA CYS A 214 0.72 0.73 -15.15
C CYS A 214 -0.16 -0.52 -15.14
N ARG A 215 -0.22 -1.25 -14.03
CA ARG A 215 -1.04 -2.45 -13.89
C ARG A 215 -2.31 -2.24 -13.05
N HIS A 216 -2.54 -1.04 -12.51
CA HIS A 216 -3.65 -0.78 -11.59
C HIS A 216 -5.02 -1.03 -12.25
N ALA A 217 -5.21 -0.56 -13.49
CA ALA A 217 -6.47 -0.71 -14.22
C ALA A 217 -6.79 -2.19 -14.46
N GLU A 218 -5.80 -2.95 -14.94
CA GLU A 218 -5.94 -4.37 -15.19
C GLU A 218 -6.27 -5.14 -13.89
N THR A 219 -5.56 -4.86 -12.80
CA THR A 219 -5.79 -5.53 -11.52
C THR A 219 -7.17 -5.19 -10.94
N MET A 220 -7.58 -3.92 -10.95
CA MET A 220 -8.91 -3.52 -10.48
C MET A 220 -10.02 -4.21 -11.27
N ARG A 221 -9.91 -4.25 -12.61
CA ARG A 221 -10.86 -4.98 -13.46
C ARG A 221 -10.95 -6.45 -13.08
N ARG A 222 -9.81 -7.13 -12.90
CA ARG A 222 -9.78 -8.55 -12.53
C ARG A 222 -10.42 -8.80 -11.17
N MET A 223 -10.15 -7.94 -10.18
CA MET A 223 -10.78 -8.06 -8.86
C MET A 223 -12.30 -7.93 -8.93
N ILE A 224 -12.82 -6.99 -9.74
CA ILE A 224 -14.26 -6.84 -9.97
C ILE A 224 -14.85 -8.08 -10.63
N GLN A 225 -14.16 -8.64 -11.65
CA GLN A 225 -14.60 -9.88 -12.32
C GLN A 225 -14.63 -11.07 -11.36
N HIS A 226 -13.64 -11.18 -10.47
CA HIS A 226 -13.61 -12.23 -9.47
C HIS A 226 -14.75 -12.08 -8.44
N MET A 227 -15.05 -10.86 -7.99
CA MET A 227 -16.21 -10.58 -7.14
C MET A 227 -17.52 -10.95 -7.85
N LYS A 228 -17.65 -10.60 -9.13
CA LYS A 228 -18.83 -10.94 -9.94
C LYS A 228 -19.07 -12.45 -10.00
N ARG A 229 -18.03 -13.24 -10.33
CA ARG A 229 -18.13 -14.71 -10.38
C ARG A 229 -18.59 -15.32 -9.05
N ARG A 230 -18.00 -14.87 -7.93
CA ARG A 230 -18.38 -15.37 -6.60
C ARG A 230 -19.84 -15.09 -6.25
N VAL A 231 -20.32 -13.89 -6.56
CA VAL A 231 -21.73 -13.52 -6.31
C VAL A 231 -22.68 -14.30 -7.23
N GLU A 232 -22.31 -14.51 -8.49
CA GLU A 232 -23.10 -15.30 -9.44
C GLU A 232 -23.26 -16.77 -8.99
N GLU A 233 -22.19 -17.37 -8.47
CA GLU A 233 -22.16 -18.71 -7.90
C GLU A 233 -23.03 -18.82 -6.64
N GLU A 234 -22.90 -17.88 -5.71
CA GLU A 234 -23.62 -17.88 -4.43
C GLU A 234 -25.11 -17.52 -4.59
N SER A 235 -25.44 -16.62 -5.52
CA SER A 235 -26.78 -16.02 -5.66
C SER A 235 -27.59 -16.55 -6.85
N LYS A 236 -27.18 -17.69 -7.45
CA LYS A 236 -27.85 -18.33 -8.60
C LYS A 236 -28.09 -17.36 -9.78
N GLY A 237 -27.07 -16.62 -10.18
CA GLY A 237 -27.11 -15.77 -11.38
C GLY A 237 -27.74 -14.38 -11.21
N ALA A 238 -27.70 -13.81 -10.00
CA ALA A 238 -27.99 -12.39 -9.82
C ALA A 238 -26.92 -11.54 -10.53
N ASP A 239 -27.34 -10.51 -11.28
CA ASP A 239 -26.41 -9.60 -11.94
C ASP A 239 -25.71 -8.71 -10.89
N PHE A 240 -24.42 -8.96 -10.68
CA PHE A 240 -23.59 -8.16 -9.78
C PHE A 240 -23.00 -6.97 -10.52
N VAL A 241 -23.36 -5.77 -10.05
CA VAL A 241 -22.76 -4.51 -10.47
C VAL A 241 -21.99 -3.93 -9.29
N PHE A 242 -20.69 -3.75 -9.47
CA PHE A 242 -19.84 -3.19 -8.42
C PHE A 242 -20.20 -1.71 -8.18
N PRO A 243 -20.37 -1.24 -6.93
CA PRO A 243 -20.62 0.18 -6.69
C PRO A 243 -19.35 1.02 -6.89
N THR A 244 -19.28 1.88 -7.91
CA THR A 244 -18.05 2.65 -8.24
C THR A 244 -17.56 3.57 -7.11
N HIS A 245 -18.45 4.06 -6.24
CA HIS A 245 -18.05 4.82 -5.05
C HIS A 245 -17.19 4.00 -4.07
N MET A 246 -17.20 2.66 -4.18
CA MET A 246 -16.33 1.77 -3.39
C MET A 246 -14.97 1.50 -4.04
N ALA A 247 -14.67 2.10 -5.20
CA ALA A 247 -13.47 1.79 -5.98
C ALA A 247 -12.16 2.03 -5.21
N LEU A 248 -12.10 3.08 -4.37
CA LEU A 248 -10.89 3.35 -3.58
C LEU A 248 -10.66 2.33 -2.46
N PHE A 249 -11.71 1.69 -1.92
CA PHE A 249 -11.54 0.59 -0.97
C PHE A 249 -10.97 -0.65 -1.66
N LEU A 250 -11.46 -0.96 -2.86
CA LEU A 250 -10.92 -2.05 -3.67
C LEU A 250 -9.45 -1.77 -4.01
N PHE A 251 -9.14 -0.53 -4.37
CA PHE A 251 -7.78 -0.09 -4.64
C PHE A 251 -6.87 -0.18 -3.42
N LEU A 252 -7.31 0.27 -2.24
CA LEU A 252 -6.52 0.14 -1.01
C LEU A 252 -6.29 -1.31 -0.61
N LYS A 253 -7.28 -2.20 -0.82
CA LYS A 253 -7.11 -3.65 -0.62
C LYS A 253 -6.05 -4.24 -1.56
N PHE A 254 -5.99 -3.76 -2.79
CA PHE A 254 -4.93 -4.10 -3.73
C PHE A 254 -3.57 -3.59 -3.23
N ILE A 255 -3.47 -2.35 -2.78
CA ILE A 255 -2.22 -1.76 -2.29
C ILE A 255 -1.73 -2.44 -1.01
N SER A 256 -2.63 -2.77 -0.08
CA SER A 256 -2.28 -3.53 1.13
C SER A 256 -1.77 -4.94 0.81
N SER A 257 -2.16 -5.52 -0.32
CA SER A 257 -1.59 -6.81 -0.78
C SER A 257 -0.19 -6.66 -1.39
N ALA A 258 0.14 -5.48 -1.93
CA ALA A 258 1.42 -5.18 -2.55
C ALA A 258 2.48 -4.73 -1.51
N VAL A 259 2.06 -4.00 -0.49
CA VAL A 259 2.94 -3.53 0.60
C VAL A 259 2.24 -3.81 1.93
N PRO A 260 2.23 -5.08 2.39
CA PRO A 260 1.46 -5.48 3.57
C PRO A 260 2.07 -5.04 4.90
N SER A 261 3.32 -4.57 4.89
CA SER A 261 4.02 -4.02 6.07
C SER A 261 3.41 -2.72 6.60
N ILE A 262 2.70 -1.97 5.75
CA ILE A 262 2.12 -0.67 6.08
C ILE A 262 0.61 -0.82 6.26
N GLU A 263 0.07 -0.31 7.36
CA GLU A 263 -1.36 -0.30 7.61
C GLU A 263 -2.01 0.94 7.00
N TYR A 264 -2.74 0.77 5.88
CA TYR A 264 -3.49 1.84 5.19
C TYR A 264 -4.87 2.16 5.81
N ASP A 265 -5.11 1.54 6.96
CA ASP A 265 -6.37 1.26 7.66
C ASP A 265 -7.59 0.96 6.75
N LEU A 266 -8.03 -0.29 6.80
CA LEU A 266 -9.31 -0.79 6.30
C LEU A 266 -10.10 -1.33 7.51
N SER A 267 -10.42 -0.42 8.43
CA SER A 267 -10.87 -0.69 9.79
C SER A 267 -11.94 -1.78 9.87
N THR A 268 -11.77 -2.95 10.48
CA THR A 268 -10.60 -3.64 11.02
C THR A 268 -11.00 -5.12 11.04
N GLY A 269 -10.63 -5.91 10.02
CA GLY A 269 -10.64 -7.39 9.95
C GLY A 269 -11.87 -8.17 10.47
N ASN A 270 -12.64 -8.76 9.54
CA ASN A 270 -13.37 -10.01 9.82
C ASN A 270 -12.37 -11.18 9.98
#